data_AF-A0A2U9IV12-F1
#
_entry.id   AF-A0A2U9IV12-F1
#
_cell.length_a   1.000
_cell.length_b   1.000
_cell.length_c   1.000
_cell.angle_alpha   90.00
_cell.angle_beta   90.00
_cell.angle_gamma   90.00
#
_symmetry.space_group_name_H-M   'P 1'
#
loop_
_entity.id
_entity.type
_entity.pdbx_description
1 polymer ?
#
loop_
_entity_poly.entity_id
_entity_poly.type
_entity_poly.pdbx_seq_one_letter_code
_entity_poly.pdbx_strand_id
1 'polypeptide(L)'
;MKQAMISFIGAGMSIVQILDGDLVSLGVIPLLVHMATAVVLLVISAVSAIRTSGIERRMSLGNVGLVIVDGVLGPFLNPLLSVIHLFLALGVLSNFSVMFGIESERGREK
;
A
#
# COMPACT_ATOMS: atom_id res chain seq x y z
N MET A 1 8.62 -16.68 2.84
CA MET A 1 8.09 -15.66 3.78
C MET A 1 6.67 -16.05 4.22
N LYS A 2 6.34 -15.97 5.51
CA LYS A 2 4.95 -16.14 5.99
C LYS A 2 4.09 -14.99 5.48
N GLN A 3 2.80 -15.22 5.21
CA GLN A 3 1.90 -14.18 4.68
C GLN A 3 1.79 -12.99 5.63
N ALA A 4 1.75 -13.22 6.95
CA ALA A 4 1.83 -12.16 7.96
C ALA A 4 3.01 -11.19 7.73
N MET A 5 4.18 -11.70 7.36
CA MET A 5 5.35 -10.86 7.10
C MET A 5 5.19 -10.01 5.84
N ILE A 6 4.54 -10.53 4.80
CA ILE A 6 4.22 -9.75 3.59
C ILE A 6 3.26 -8.62 3.95
N SER A 7 2.20 -8.91 4.71
CA SER A 7 1.23 -7.91 5.15
C SER A 7 1.89 -6.83 6.02
N PHE A 8 2.78 -7.21 6.95
CA PHE A 8 3.53 -6.27 7.78
C PHE A 8 4.43 -5.35 6.93
N ILE A 9 5.20 -5.92 6.00
CA ILE A 9 6.05 -5.16 5.09
C ILE A 9 5.20 -4.24 4.20
N GLY A 10 4.04 -4.71 3.71
CA GLY A 10 3.11 -3.91 2.93
C GLY A 10 2.56 -2.71 3.71
N ALA A 11 2.18 -2.90 4.98
CA ALA A 11 1.75 -1.81 5.85
C ALA A 11 2.88 -0.80 6.09
N GLY A 12 4.08 -1.28 6.41
CA GLY A 12 5.27 -0.43 6.57
C GLY A 12 5.60 0.37 5.32
N MET A 13 5.59 -0.28 4.15
CA MET A 13 5.84 0.40 2.87
C MET A 13 4.75 1.42 2.52
N SER A 14 3.50 1.17 2.92
CA SER A 14 2.42 2.15 2.73
C SER A 14 2.63 3.40 3.59
N ILE A 15 3.14 3.23 4.83
CA ILE A 15 3.51 4.37 5.68
C ILE A 15 4.67 5.14 5.06
N VAL A 16 5.72 4.45 4.59
CA VAL A 16 6.84 5.10 3.90
C VAL A 16 6.33 5.90 2.70
N GLN A 17 5.38 5.37 1.95
CA GLN A 17 4.76 6.03 0.79
C GLN A 17 3.99 7.30 1.14
N ILE A 18 3.25 7.28 2.24
CA ILE A 18 2.54 8.48 2.71
C ILE A 18 3.54 9.56 3.12
N LEU A 19 4.60 9.18 3.85
CA LEU A 19 5.62 10.11 4.31
C LEU A 19 6.47 10.66 3.17
N ASP A 20 6.90 9.80 2.25
CA ASP A 20 7.72 10.22 1.12
C ASP A 20 6.93 11.10 0.12
N GLY A 21 5.62 10.88 -0.02
CA GLY A 21 4.72 11.76 -0.77
C GLY A 21 4.63 13.18 -0.18
N ASP A 22 4.62 13.31 1.15
CA ASP A 22 4.70 14.61 1.82
C ASP A 22 6.06 15.28 1.58
N LEU A 23 7.16 14.52 1.66
CA LEU A 23 8.51 15.02 1.37
C LEU A 23 8.68 15.47 -0.09
N VAL A 24 8.05 14.79 -1.06
CA VAL A 24 7.99 15.25 -2.46
C VAL A 24 7.25 16.57 -2.56
N SER A 25 6.12 16.70 -1.86
CA SER A 25 5.30 17.93 -1.86
C SER A 25 6.05 19.13 -1.27
N LEU A 26 6.95 18.87 -0.30
CA LEU A 26 7.84 19.87 0.29
C LEU A 26 9.13 20.12 -0.53
N GLY A 27 9.34 19.39 -1.62
CA GLY A 27 10.54 19.49 -2.46
C GLY A 27 11.82 18.94 -1.83
N VAL A 28 11.70 18.11 -0.79
CA VAL A 28 12.84 17.53 -0.04
C VAL A 28 13.46 16.36 -0.79
N ILE A 29 12.65 15.55 -1.48
CA ILE A 29 13.11 14.41 -2.27
C ILE A 29 12.59 14.46 -3.72
N PRO A 30 13.30 13.86 -4.68
CA PRO A 30 12.83 13.79 -6.07
C PRO A 30 11.58 12.92 -6.21
N LEU A 31 10.66 13.33 -7.10
CA LEU A 31 9.47 12.55 -7.47
C LEU A 31 9.80 11.10 -7.86
N LEU A 32 10.94 10.88 -8.52
CA LEU A 32 11.36 9.54 -8.95
C LEU A 32 11.53 8.57 -7.77
N VAL A 33 11.95 9.07 -6.60
CA VAL A 33 12.12 8.24 -5.39
C VAL A 33 10.76 7.75 -4.89
N HIS A 34 9.78 8.64 -4.81
CA HIS A 34 8.40 8.31 -4.47
C HIS A 34 7.77 7.37 -5.50
N MET A 35 8.00 7.58 -6.80
CA MET A 35 7.50 6.63 -7.81
C MET A 35 8.13 5.24 -7.66
N ALA A 36 9.42 5.15 -7.32
CA ALA A 36 10.10 3.88 -7.12
C ALA A 36 9.53 3.10 -5.92
N THR A 37 9.26 3.76 -4.80
CA THR A 37 8.66 3.13 -3.62
C THR A 37 7.21 2.71 -3.88
N ALA A 38 6.46 3.43 -4.72
CA ALA A 38 5.12 3.03 -5.17
C ALA A 38 5.15 1.75 -6.04
N VAL A 39 6.13 1.61 -6.93
CA VAL A 39 6.33 0.37 -7.71
C VAL A 39 6.65 -0.82 -6.79
N VAL A 40 7.47 -0.61 -5.76
CA VAL A 40 7.75 -1.65 -4.76
C VAL A 40 6.46 -2.06 -4.04
N LEU A 41 5.63 -1.10 -3.63
CA LEU A 41 4.35 -1.36 -2.98
C LEU A 41 3.36 -2.11 -3.90
N LEU A 42 3.36 -1.80 -5.20
CA LEU A 42 2.59 -2.54 -6.21
C LEU A 42 3.04 -3.99 -6.32
N VAL A 43 4.35 -4.25 -6.35
CA VAL A 43 4.91 -5.61 -6.37
C VAL A 43 4.52 -6.38 -5.10
N ILE A 44 4.62 -5.76 -3.93
CA ILE A 44 4.19 -6.39 -2.65
C ILE A 44 2.70 -6.76 -2.71
N SER A 45 1.86 -5.86 -3.21
CA SER A 45 0.42 -6.08 -3.35
C SER A 45 0.11 -7.22 -4.32
N ALA A 46 0.79 -7.29 -5.46
CA ALA A 46 0.63 -8.36 -6.43
C ALA A 46 1.10 -9.71 -5.88
N VAL A 47 2.25 -9.76 -5.21
CA VAL A 47 2.76 -10.97 -4.55
C VAL A 47 1.78 -11.44 -3.47
N SER A 48 1.26 -10.53 -2.65
CA SER A 48 0.24 -10.84 -1.65
C SER A 48 -1.01 -11.46 -2.28
N ALA A 49 -1.49 -10.92 -3.41
CA ALA A 49 -2.68 -11.41 -4.10
C ALA A 49 -2.52 -12.82 -4.70
N ILE A 50 -1.30 -13.20 -5.09
CA ILE A 50 -1.00 -14.56 -5.59
C ILE A 50 -0.93 -15.56 -4.44
N ARG A 51 -0.53 -15.13 -3.25
CA ARG A 51 -0.26 -16.00 -2.09
C ARG A 51 -1.42 -16.14 -1.11
N THR A 52 -2.52 -15.43 -1.35
CA THR A 52 -3.71 -15.43 -0.52
C THR A 52 -4.91 -16.01 -1.25
N SER A 53 -5.93 -16.42 -0.50
CA SER A 53 -7.23 -16.86 -1.02
C SER A 53 -8.35 -16.11 -0.29
N GLY A 54 -9.61 -16.36 -0.66
CA GLY A 54 -10.77 -15.83 0.07
C GLY A 54 -10.80 -14.30 0.19
N ILE A 55 -11.00 -13.81 1.42
CA ILE A 55 -11.13 -12.38 1.70
C ILE A 55 -9.79 -11.66 1.59
N GLU A 56 -8.70 -12.30 2.01
CA GLU A 56 -7.34 -11.77 1.96
C GLU A 56 -6.89 -11.53 0.51
N ARG A 57 -7.31 -12.40 -0.42
CA ARG A 57 -7.07 -12.21 -1.86
C ARG A 57 -7.82 -11.00 -2.42
N ARG A 58 -9.09 -10.83 -2.02
CA ARG A 58 -9.89 -9.67 -2.43
C ARG A 58 -9.27 -8.37 -1.93
N MET A 59 -8.80 -8.33 -0.68
CA MET A 59 -8.10 -7.18 -0.11
C MET A 59 -6.79 -6.89 -0.85
N SER A 60 -5.98 -7.92 -1.13
CA SER A 60 -4.73 -7.75 -1.88
C SER A 60 -4.95 -7.25 -3.32
N LEU A 61 -5.97 -7.77 -4.01
CA LEU A 61 -6.37 -7.26 -5.33
C LEU A 61 -6.90 -5.83 -5.25
N GLY A 62 -7.63 -5.50 -4.18
CA GLY A 62 -8.02 -4.13 -3.84
C GLY A 62 -6.80 -3.21 -3.72
N ASN A 63 -5.75 -3.64 -3.01
CA ASN A 63 -4.50 -2.88 -2.91
C ASN A 63 -3.82 -2.67 -4.26
N VAL A 64 -3.78 -3.69 -5.13
CA VAL A 64 -3.27 -3.53 -6.50
C VAL A 64 -4.04 -2.45 -7.25
N GLY A 65 -5.38 -2.51 -7.21
CA GLY A 65 -6.23 -1.51 -7.86
C GLY A 65 -6.03 -0.11 -7.29
N LEU A 66 -6.00 0.01 -5.96
CA LEU A 66 -5.77 1.28 -5.27
C LEU A 66 -4.41 1.88 -5.66
N VAL A 67 -3.31 1.13 -5.58
CA VAL A 67 -1.97 1.65 -5.93
C VAL A 67 -1.91 2.12 -7.38
N ILE A 68 -2.55 1.42 -8.32
CA ILE A 68 -2.61 1.84 -9.73
C ILE A 68 -3.41 3.14 -9.89
N VAL A 69 -4.61 3.21 -9.31
CA VAL A 69 -5.46 4.41 -9.40
C VAL A 69 -4.78 5.60 -8.75
N ASP A 70 -4.15 5.37 -7.60
CA ASP A 70 -3.44 6.38 -6.82
C ASP A 70 -2.22 6.92 -7.59
N GLY A 71 -1.43 6.02 -8.20
CA GLY A 71 -0.31 6.40 -9.06
C GLY A 71 -0.72 7.17 -10.32
N VAL A 72 -1.88 6.84 -10.90
CA VAL A 72 -2.44 7.60 -12.03
C VAL A 72 -2.92 8.99 -11.60
N LEU A 73 -3.38 9.15 -10.35
CA LEU A 73 -3.85 10.42 -9.81
C LEU A 73 -2.71 11.41 -9.53
N GLY A 74 -1.54 10.91 -9.11
CA GLY A 74 -0.39 11.71 -8.67
C GLY A 74 0.05 12.87 -9.59
N PRO A 75 0.09 12.72 -10.92
CA PRO A 75 0.45 13.83 -11.83
C PRO A 75 -0.58 14.97 -11.91
N PHE A 76 -1.82 14.75 -11.45
CA PHE A 76 -2.94 15.67 -11.62
C PHE A 76 -3.34 16.38 -10.32
N LEU A 77 -2.53 16.29 -9.27
CA LEU A 77 -2.89 16.73 -7.94
C LEU A 77 -3.23 18.22 -7.87
N ASN A 78 -4.37 18.49 -7.22
CA ASN A 78 -4.82 19.79 -6.74
C ASN A 78 -5.31 19.57 -5.29
N PRO A 79 -5.64 20.62 -4.50
CA PRO A 79 -5.97 20.43 -3.08
C PRO A 79 -7.05 19.38 -2.80
N LEU A 80 -8.07 19.26 -3.66
CA LEU A 80 -9.10 18.23 -3.53
C LEU A 80 -8.55 16.84 -3.88
N LEU A 81 -7.83 16.71 -4.99
CA LEU A 81 -7.25 15.43 -5.41
C LEU A 81 -6.15 14.95 -4.45
N SER A 82 -5.41 15.84 -3.80
CA SER A 82 -4.43 15.48 -2.75
C SER A 82 -5.08 14.81 -1.55
N VAL A 83 -6.27 15.28 -1.14
CA VAL A 83 -7.03 14.63 -0.06
C VAL A 83 -7.51 13.24 -0.50
N ILE A 84 -8.00 13.13 -1.74
CA ILE A 84 -8.43 11.84 -2.29
C ILE A 84 -7.24 10.88 -2.39
N HIS A 85 -6.09 11.34 -2.89
CA HIS A 85 -4.84 10.59 -2.99
C HIS A 85 -4.43 10.01 -1.63
N LEU A 86 -4.41 10.87 -0.59
CA LEU A 86 -4.10 10.44 0.77
C LEU A 86 -5.08 9.36 1.27
N PHE A 87 -6.39 9.50 1.02
CA PHE A 87 -7.36 8.49 1.44
C PHE A 87 -7.20 7.15 0.72
N LEU A 88 -6.84 7.16 -0.56
CA LEU A 88 -6.54 5.94 -1.31
C LEU A 88 -5.30 5.23 -0.73
N ALA A 89 -4.23 5.98 -0.46
CA ALA A 89 -3.03 5.47 0.20
C ALA A 89 -3.33 4.89 1.61
N LEU A 90 -4.17 5.57 2.39
CA LEU A 90 -4.65 5.06 3.69
C LEU A 90 -5.48 3.77 3.54
N GLY A 91 -6.23 3.62 2.44
CA GLY A 91 -6.93 2.38 2.10
C GLY A 91 -5.97 1.20 1.93
N VAL A 92 -4.84 1.41 1.24
CA VAL A 92 -3.79 0.39 1.08
C VAL A 92 -3.18 -0.01 2.42
N LEU A 93 -2.83 0.98 3.24
CA LEU A 93 -2.31 0.77 4.60
C LEU A 93 -3.31 -0.01 5.47
N SER A 94 -4.58 0.39 5.46
CA SER A 94 -5.64 -0.24 6.25
C SER A 94 -5.79 -1.72 5.88
N ASN A 95 -5.88 -2.03 4.58
CA ASN A 95 -6.01 -3.41 4.12
C ASN A 95 -4.81 -4.28 4.56
N PHE A 96 -3.58 -3.80 4.38
CA PHE A 96 -2.40 -4.55 4.83
C PHE A 96 -2.37 -4.72 6.36
N SER A 97 -2.77 -3.71 7.12
CA SER A 97 -2.80 -3.76 8.59
C SER A 97 -3.81 -4.78 9.10
N VAL A 98 -5.02 -4.81 8.52
CA VAL A 98 -6.05 -5.81 8.85
C VAL A 98 -5.60 -7.21 8.45
N MET A 99 -5.03 -7.37 7.26
CA MET A 99 -4.48 -8.65 6.82
C MET A 99 -3.35 -9.16 7.73
N PHE A 100 -2.52 -8.27 8.26
CA PHE A 100 -1.49 -8.65 9.23
C PHE A 100 -2.09 -9.18 10.53
N GLY A 101 -3.15 -8.54 11.04
CA GLY A 101 -3.88 -9.01 12.22
C GLY A 101 -4.44 -10.43 12.03
N ILE A 102 -5.20 -10.64 10.95
CA ILE A 102 -5.83 -11.93 10.61
C ILE A 102 -4.78 -13.05 10.54
N GLU A 103 -3.68 -12.81 9.82
CA GLU A 103 -2.65 -13.82 9.61
C GLU A 103 -1.81 -14.10 10.87
N SER A 104 -1.64 -13.10 11.74
CA SER A 104 -0.94 -13.26 13.01
C SER A 104 -1.75 -14.08 14.00
N GLU A 105 -3.07 -13.90 14.03
CA GLU A 105 -3.99 -14.69 14.87
C GLU A 105 -4.05 -16.14 14.39
N ARG A 106 -4.24 -16.36 13.08
CA ARG A 106 -4.23 -17.71 12.48
C ARG A 106 -2.91 -18.46 12.71
N GLY A 107 -1.81 -17.74 12.87
CA GLY A 107 -0.49 -18.32 13.19
C GLY A 107 -0.30 -18.69 14.66
N ARG A 108 -1.13 -18.17 15.59
CA ARG A 108 -1.13 -18.53 17.02
C ARG A 108 -2.00 -19.73 17.34
N GLU A 109 -2.99 -20.02 16.49
CA GLU A 109 -3.90 -21.16 16.62
C GLU A 109 -3.33 -22.48 16.07
N LYS A 110 -2.14 -22.45 15.47
CA LYS A 110 -1.43 -23.62 14.92
C LYS A 110 -0.21 -23.96 15.75
#